data_AF-A0A897MSI4-F1
#
_entry.id   AF-A0A897MSI4-F1
#
_cell.length_a   1.000
_cell.length_b   1.000
_cell.length_c   1.000
_cell.angle_alpha   90.00
_cell.angle_beta   90.00
_cell.angle_gamma   90.00
#
_symmetry.space_group_name_H-M   'P 1'
#
loop_
_entity.id
_entity.type
_entity.pdbx_description
1 polymer ?
#
loop_
_entity_poly.entity_id
_entity_poly.type
_entity_poly.pdbx_seq_one_letter_code
_entity_poly.pdbx_strand_id
1 'polypeptide(L)'
;MIPMQRPISPSWLVVGFVTATIGLGPVAQSSAGAWVGNWFRGIGEAGRAVAIVVFVLTLWGTVFALEPPISVLASTIAGAVAALALYVIVFVVLSGSIEGWTTPQDGS
;
A
#
# COMPACT_ATOMS: atom_id res chain seq x y z
N MET A 1 -28.85 15.73 21.77
CA MET A 1 -28.33 15.45 20.41
C MET A 1 -26.92 14.92 20.56
N ILE A 2 -26.71 13.63 20.30
CA ILE A 2 -25.37 13.03 20.27
C ILE A 2 -24.77 13.44 18.92
N PRO A 3 -23.63 14.15 18.86
CA PRO A 3 -23.01 14.48 17.58
C PRO A 3 -22.69 13.16 16.87
N MET A 4 -23.21 12.97 15.66
CA MET A 4 -22.72 11.92 14.76
C MET A 4 -21.27 12.26 14.42
N GLN A 5 -20.32 11.81 15.24
CA GLN A 5 -18.92 11.81 14.87
C GLN A 5 -18.81 10.96 13.60
N ARG A 6 -18.60 11.60 12.46
CA ARG A 6 -18.34 10.86 11.22
C ARG A 6 -17.02 10.12 11.44
N PRO A 7 -17.02 8.78 11.40
CA PRO A 7 -15.81 8.01 11.69
C PRO A 7 -14.70 8.25 10.66
N ILE A 8 -15.05 8.83 9.50
CA ILE A 8 -14.16 9.08 8.38
C ILE A 8 -14.12 10.59 8.07
N SER A 9 -12.92 11.14 8.08
CA SER A 9 -12.61 12.48 7.56
C SER A 9 -12.27 12.38 6.07
N PRO A 10 -13.05 13.03 5.18
CA PRO A 10 -12.80 12.98 3.74
C PRO A 10 -11.41 13.49 3.33
N SER A 11 -10.88 14.52 4.01
CA SER A 11 -9.57 15.06 3.69
C SER A 11 -8.45 14.04 3.94
N TRP A 12 -8.49 13.36 5.08
CA TRP A 12 -7.51 12.32 5.42
C TRP A 12 -7.63 11.07 4.56
N LEU A 13 -8.85 10.73 4.12
CA LEU A 13 -9.06 9.70 3.11
C LEU A 13 -8.36 10.06 1.80
N VAL A 14 -8.54 11.28 1.30
CA VAL A 14 -7.87 11.75 0.08
C VAL A 14 -6.34 11.74 0.26
N VAL A 15 -5.82 12.18 1.40
CA VAL A 15 -4.38 12.16 1.70
C VAL A 15 -3.84 10.73 1.61
N GLY A 16 -4.49 9.76 2.26
CA GLY A 16 -4.09 8.36 2.21
C GLY A 16 -4.12 7.79 0.79
N PHE A 17 -5.18 8.09 0.04
CA PHE A 17 -5.34 7.67 -1.35
C PHE A 17 -4.22 8.22 -2.24
N VAL A 18 -4.03 9.54 -2.24
CA VAL A 18 -3.02 10.23 -3.08
C VAL A 18 -1.62 9.75 -2.73
N THR A 19 -1.30 9.61 -1.44
CA THR A 19 0.02 9.12 -0.99
C THR A 19 0.29 7.72 -1.51
N ALA A 20 -0.69 6.82 -1.42
CA ALA A 20 -0.56 5.46 -1.95
C ALA A 20 -0.47 5.43 -3.48
N THR A 21 -1.26 6.21 -4.21
CA THR A 21 -1.18 6.31 -5.67
C THR A 21 0.18 6.83 -6.14
N ILE A 22 0.70 7.87 -5.49
CA ILE A 22 2.04 8.41 -5.79
C ILE A 22 3.11 7.35 -5.50
N GLY A 23 2.98 6.64 -4.38
CA GLY A 23 3.88 5.54 -4.00
C GLY A 23 3.91 4.41 -5.03
N LEU A 24 2.73 3.92 -5.44
CA LEU A 24 2.58 2.80 -6.37
C LEU A 24 2.93 3.17 -7.83
N GLY A 25 2.76 4.43 -8.22
CA GLY A 25 3.03 4.89 -9.58
C GLY A 25 4.35 5.65 -9.70
N PRO A 26 4.34 7.00 -9.71
CA PRO A 26 5.52 7.82 -9.98
C PRO A 26 6.75 7.48 -9.13
N VAL A 27 6.57 7.26 -7.82
CA VAL A 27 7.70 6.99 -6.93
C VAL A 27 8.33 5.63 -7.24
N ALA A 28 7.51 4.59 -7.45
CA ALA A 28 7.99 3.27 -7.84
C ALA A 28 8.73 3.27 -9.19
N GLN A 29 8.35 4.16 -10.12
CA GLN A 29 8.99 4.32 -11.43
C GLN A 29 10.17 5.31 -11.44
N SER A 30 10.43 6.00 -10.33
CA SER A 30 11.52 6.97 -10.22
C SER A 30 12.89 6.31 -10.00
N SER A 31 13.97 7.04 -10.29
CA SER A 31 15.35 6.61 -10.00
C SER A 31 15.57 6.30 -8.52
N ALA A 32 14.95 7.09 -7.63
CA ALA A 32 14.99 6.86 -6.19
C ALA A 32 14.28 5.54 -5.81
N GLY A 33 13.09 5.29 -6.37
CA GLY A 33 12.36 4.04 -6.16
C GLY A 33 13.14 2.82 -6.65
N ALA A 34 13.75 2.91 -7.84
CA ALA A 34 14.60 1.85 -8.38
C ALA A 34 15.85 1.61 -7.50
N TRP A 35 16.47 2.67 -6.97
CA TRP A 35 17.60 2.56 -6.06
C TRP A 35 17.20 1.85 -4.75
N VAL A 36 16.11 2.27 -4.11
CA VAL A 36 15.58 1.62 -2.89
C VAL A 36 15.25 0.16 -3.16
N GLY A 37 14.60 -0.14 -4.28
CA GLY A 37 14.26 -1.49 -4.70
C GLY A 37 15.49 -2.37 -4.89
N ASN A 38 16.53 -1.85 -5.54
CA ASN A 38 17.78 -2.57 -5.76
C ASN A 38 18.55 -2.80 -4.44
N TRP A 39 18.61 -1.79 -3.57
CA TRP A 39 19.18 -1.91 -2.23
C TRP A 39 18.45 -2.97 -1.41
N PHE A 40 17.12 -2.90 -1.35
CA PHE A 40 16.28 -3.84 -0.62
C PHE A 40 16.39 -5.26 -1.19
N ARG A 41 16.57 -5.37 -2.51
CA ARG A 41 16.83 -6.68 -3.14
C ARG A 41 18.23 -7.22 -2.80
N GLY A 42 19.23 -6.35 -2.72
CA GLY A 42 20.64 -6.69 -2.50
C GLY A 42 21.00 -7.13 -1.07
N ILE A 43 20.26 -6.72 -0.04
CA ILE A 43 20.51 -7.13 1.35
C ILE A 43 20.13 -8.59 1.68
N GLY A 44 19.55 -9.32 0.73
CA GLY A 44 19.10 -10.70 0.90
C GLY A 44 17.84 -10.86 1.77
N GLU A 45 17.27 -12.06 1.82
CA GLU A 45 15.96 -12.30 2.47
C GLU A 45 15.97 -12.00 3.98
N ALA A 46 17.04 -12.36 4.69
CA ALA A 46 17.19 -12.03 6.11
C ALA A 46 17.28 -10.51 6.35
N GLY A 47 18.03 -9.81 5.50
CA GLY A 47 18.13 -8.34 5.56
C GLY A 47 16.79 -7.67 5.33
N ARG A 48 15.99 -8.18 4.38
CA ARG A 48 14.62 -7.68 4.12
C ARG A 48 13.71 -7.87 5.31
N ALA A 49 13.74 -9.02 5.96
CA ALA A 49 12.95 -9.27 7.16
C ALA A 49 13.29 -8.26 8.27
N VAL A 50 14.59 -8.03 8.51
CA VAL A 50 15.05 -7.03 9.49
C VAL A 50 14.59 -5.62 9.10
N ALA A 51 14.75 -5.23 7.83
CA ALA A 51 14.33 -3.91 7.36
C ALA A 51 12.82 -3.69 7.52
N ILE A 52 12.00 -4.70 7.25
CA ILE A 52 10.55 -4.66 7.47
C ILE A 52 10.25 -4.49 8.97
N VAL A 53 10.90 -5.27 9.83
CA VAL A 53 10.70 -5.17 11.29
C VAL A 53 11.07 -3.77 11.80
N VAL A 54 12.22 -3.23 11.38
CA VAL A 54 12.65 -1.87 11.75
C VAL A 54 11.66 -0.81 11.28
N PHE A 55 11.16 -0.94 10.05
CA PHE A 55 10.15 -0.04 9.50
C PHE A 55 8.84 -0.09 10.32
N VAL A 56 8.34 -1.29 10.61
CA VAL A 56 7.12 -1.49 11.41
C VAL A 56 7.29 -0.91 12.81
N LEU A 57 8.43 -1.17 13.47
CA LEU A 57 8.70 -0.63 14.81
C LEU A 57 8.80 0.90 14.80
N THR A 58 9.36 1.48 13.75
CA THR A 58 9.46 2.95 13.61
C THR A 58 8.07 3.57 13.42
N LEU A 59 7.23 2.98 12.57
CA LEU A 59 5.84 3.40 12.40
C LEU A 59 5.05 3.27 13.71
N TRP A 60 5.18 2.12 14.37
CA TRP A 60 4.53 1.87 15.66
C TRP A 60 4.96 2.89 16.71
N GLY A 61 6.26 3.13 16.84
CA GLY A 61 6.81 4.13 17.75
C GLY A 61 6.32 5.53 17.42
N THR A 62 6.16 5.88 16.15
CA THR A 62 5.63 7.18 15.71
C THR A 62 4.16 7.34 16.10
N VAL A 63 3.34 6.31 15.88
CA VAL A 63 1.92 6.32 16.27
C VAL A 63 1.79 6.44 17.79
N PHE A 64 2.62 5.73 18.55
CA PHE A 64 2.62 5.82 20.00
C PHE A 64 3.08 7.19 20.51
N ALA A 65 4.10 7.79 19.88
CA ALA A 65 4.65 9.07 20.30
C ALA A 65 3.74 10.27 19.96
N LEU A 66 3.00 10.20 18.85
CA LEU A 66 2.17 11.31 18.38
C LEU A 66 0.68 11.18 18.75
N GLU A 67 0.25 9.98 19.18
CA GLU A 67 -1.14 9.66 19.53
C GLU A 67 -2.18 10.27 18.56
N PRO A 68 -2.06 10.02 17.24
CA PRO A 68 -2.92 10.67 16.27
C PRO A 68 -4.38 10.28 16.51
N PRO A 69 -5.34 11.21 16.30
CA PRO A 69 -6.75 10.88 16.45
C PRO A 69 -7.12 9.67 15.58
N ILE A 70 -7.87 8.71 16.15
CA ILE A 70 -8.19 7.45 15.46
C ILE A 70 -8.89 7.67 14.12
N SER A 71 -9.68 8.74 14.00
CA SER A 71 -10.35 9.14 12.76
C SER A 71 -9.35 9.50 11.65
N VAL A 72 -8.22 10.12 11.99
CA VAL A 72 -7.13 10.44 11.04
C VAL A 72 -6.49 9.16 10.54
N LEU A 73 -6.12 8.26 11.46
CA LEU A 73 -5.46 7.00 11.13
C LEU A 73 -6.37 6.11 10.28
N ALA A 74 -7.61 5.90 10.70
CA ALA A 74 -8.59 5.07 10.00
C ALA A 74 -8.91 5.63 8.60
N SER A 75 -9.08 6.95 8.47
CA SER A 75 -9.36 7.58 7.17
C SER A 75 -8.17 7.44 6.22
N THR A 76 -6.95 7.68 6.71
CA THR A 76 -5.73 7.58 5.89
C THR A 76 -5.51 6.15 5.41
N ILE A 77 -5.66 5.16 6.29
CA ILE A 77 -5.56 3.74 5.93
C ILE A 77 -6.63 3.37 4.90
N ALA A 78 -7.88 3.77 5.12
CA ALA A 78 -8.98 3.50 4.19
C ALA A 78 -8.70 4.09 2.80
N GLY A 79 -8.17 5.32 2.73
CA GLY A 79 -7.73 5.95 1.49
C GLY A 79 -6.63 5.15 0.78
N ALA A 80 -5.59 4.75 1.52
CA ALA A 80 -4.48 3.98 0.98
C ALA A 80 -4.93 2.60 0.43
N VAL A 81 -5.80 1.90 1.17
CA VAL A 81 -6.40 0.63 0.74
C VAL A 81 -7.26 0.82 -0.51
N ALA A 82 -8.04 1.90 -0.59
CA ALA A 82 -8.83 2.22 -1.78
C ALA A 82 -7.95 2.46 -3.02
N ALA A 83 -6.83 3.18 -2.86
CA ALA A 83 -5.85 3.38 -3.94
C ALA A 83 -5.22 2.05 -4.38
N LEU A 84 -4.86 1.18 -3.44
CA LEU A 84 -4.32 -0.14 -3.75
C LEU A 84 -5.34 -1.01 -4.50
N ALA A 85 -6.59 -1.04 -4.04
CA ALA A 85 -7.66 -1.79 -4.71
C ALA A 85 -7.87 -1.28 -6.14
N LEU A 86 -7.93 0.04 -6.33
CA LEU A 86 -8.04 0.64 -7.66
C LEU A 86 -6.84 0.29 -8.54
N TYR A 87 -5.62 0.37 -8.00
CA TYR A 87 -4.41 -0.02 -8.71
C TYR A 87 -4.48 -1.47 -9.20
N VAL A 88 -4.89 -2.41 -8.34
CA VAL A 88 -5.05 -3.83 -8.70
C VAL A 88 -6.11 -4.00 -9.79
N ILE A 89 -7.26 -3.33 -9.67
CA ILE A 89 -8.33 -3.40 -10.68
C ILE A 89 -7.82 -2.90 -12.04
N VAL A 90 -7.19 -1.72 -12.05
CA VAL A 90 -6.64 -1.13 -13.28
C VAL A 90 -5.57 -2.03 -13.87
N PHE A 91 -4.67 -2.57 -13.04
CA PHE A 91 -3.64 -3.51 -13.48
C PHE A 91 -4.25 -4.74 -14.15
N VAL A 92 -5.24 -5.37 -13.53
CA VAL A 92 -5.93 -6.56 -14.07
C VAL A 92 -6.67 -6.25 -15.38
N VAL A 93 -7.34 -5.11 -15.48
CA VAL A 93 -8.05 -4.70 -16.70
C VAL A 93 -7.08 -4.43 -17.84
N LEU A 94 -5.96 -3.76 -17.56
CA LEU A 94 -4.96 -3.42 -18.58
C LEU A 94 -4.08 -4.61 -18.97
N SER A 95 -3.86 -5.57 -18.07
CA SER A 95 -3.07 -6.77 -18.37
C SER A 95 -3.81 -7.79 -19.25
N GLY A 96 -5.08 -7.55 -19.60
CA GLY A 96 -5.76 -8.20 -20.73
C GLY A 96 -6.26 -9.63 -20.53
N SER A 97 -5.67 -10.45 -19.64
CA SER A 97 -6.17 -11.81 -19.33
C SER A 97 -5.35 -12.45 -18.21
N ILE A 98 -5.95 -13.36 -17.44
CA ILE A 98 -5.21 -14.37 -16.68
C ILE A 98 -4.88 -15.51 -17.66
N GLU A 99 -4.01 -15.24 -18.63
CA GLU A 99 -3.49 -16.26 -19.55
C GLU A 99 -2.70 -17.30 -18.75
N GLY A 100 -3.36 -18.42 -18.41
CA GLY A 100 -2.76 -19.49 -17.62
C GLY A 100 -3.72 -20.44 -16.90
N TRP A 101 -5.05 -20.17 -16.87
CA TRP A 101 -6.05 -21.08 -16.28
C TRP A 101 -6.68 -22.06 -17.30
N THR A 102 -5.95 -22.45 -18.34
CA THR A 102 -6.39 -23.59 -19.17
C THR A 102 -5.98 -24.89 -18.49
N THR A 103 -6.97 -25.66 -18.05
CA THR A 103 -6.84 -27.03 -17.55
C THR A 103 -6.02 -27.88 -18.54
N PRO A 104 -5.11 -28.75 -18.08
CA PRO A 104 -4.54 -29.77 -18.95
C PRO A 104 -5.67 -30.57 -19.62
N GLN A 105 -5.76 -30.51 -20.94
CA GLN A 105 -6.45 -31.54 -21.72
C GLN A 105 -5.39 -32.51 -22.21
N ASP A 106 -5.02 -33.47 -21.38
CA ASP A 106 -4.34 -34.70 -21.76
C ASP A 106 -5.36 -35.85 -21.68
N GLY A 107 -6.16 -35.97 -22.74
CA GLY A 107 -7.17 -37.00 -22.87
C GLY A 107 -7.50 -37.30 -24.33
N SER A 108 -6.52 -37.79 -25.08
CA SER A 108 -6.71 -38.77 -26.17
C SER A 108 -5.37 -39.22 -26.72
#